data_AF-A0A9X2JPT5-F1
#
_entry.id   AF-A0A9X2JPT5-F1
#
_cell.length_a   1.000
_cell.length_b   1.000
_cell.length_c   1.000
_cell.angle_alpha   90.00
_cell.angle_beta   90.00
_cell.angle_gamma   90.00
#
_symmetry.space_group_name_H-M   'P 1'
#
loop_
_entity.id
_entity.type
_entity.pdbx_description
1 polymer ?
#
loop_
_entity_poly.entity_id
_entity_poly.type
_entity_poly.pdbx_seq_one_letter_code
_entity_poly.pdbx_strand_id
1 'polypeptide(L)'
;ILASEESDGLALAECGGRLHPVCGLWPVRLRDTLERDIAAGARRIGDWAQRHGAALAAFPQGTPDPFANLNTPEDFARAEARR
;
A
#
# COMPACT_ATOMS: atom_id res chain seq x y z
N ILE A 1 -0.59 -8.50 -16.54
CA ILE A 1 0.27 -7.34 -16.86
C ILE A 1 0.29 -6.51 -15.61
N LEU A 2 1.41 -6.52 -14.90
CA LEU A 2 1.52 -5.91 -13.57
C LEU A 2 1.27 -4.41 -13.73
N ALA A 3 0.43 -3.83 -12.87
CA ALA A 3 0.04 -2.41 -12.88
C ALA A 3 1.22 -1.41 -12.93
N SER A 4 2.47 -1.89 -12.77
CA SER A 4 3.69 -1.11 -12.69
C SER A 4 4.23 -0.58 -14.01
N GLU A 5 3.93 -1.16 -15.18
CA GLU A 5 4.59 -0.69 -16.43
C GLU A 5 4.05 0.67 -16.92
N GLU A 6 2.75 0.95 -16.71
CA GLU A 6 2.14 2.22 -17.10
C GLU A 6 2.36 3.35 -16.07
N SER A 7 2.63 2.99 -14.82
CA SER A 7 2.85 3.94 -13.71
C SER A 7 4.32 4.18 -13.39
N ASP A 8 5.21 3.80 -14.32
CA ASP A 8 6.67 3.90 -14.13
C ASP A 8 7.09 3.25 -12.80
N GLY A 9 6.52 2.10 -12.47
CA GLY A 9 6.84 1.34 -11.27
C GLY A 9 6.19 1.83 -9.98
N LEU A 10 5.31 2.84 -9.97
CA LEU A 10 4.57 3.24 -8.77
C LEU A 10 3.21 2.53 -8.72
N ALA A 11 2.99 1.65 -7.76
CA ALA A 11 1.71 0.95 -7.64
C ALA A 11 1.30 0.73 -6.18
N LEU A 12 0.00 0.85 -5.90
CA LEU A 12 -0.58 0.53 -4.59
C LEU A 12 -1.44 -0.72 -4.70
N ALA A 13 -1.39 -1.60 -3.69
CA ALA A 13 -2.32 -2.69 -3.59
C ALA A 13 -3.73 -2.18 -3.24
N GLU A 14 -4.74 -2.76 -3.88
CA GLU A 14 -6.15 -2.56 -3.56
C GLU A 14 -6.78 -3.94 -3.29
N CYS A 15 -7.55 -4.05 -2.20
CA CYS A 15 -8.30 -5.25 -1.89
C CYS A 15 -9.68 -4.87 -1.38
N GLY A 16 -10.75 -5.37 -2.02
CA GLY A 16 -12.12 -5.11 -1.60
C GLY A 16 -12.49 -3.62 -1.55
N GLY A 17 -11.97 -2.81 -2.47
CA GLY A 17 -12.19 -1.36 -2.50
C GLY A 17 -11.41 -0.55 -1.45
N ARG A 18 -10.52 -1.19 -0.70
CA ARG A 18 -9.60 -0.53 0.23
C ARG A 18 -8.21 -0.46 -0.35
N LEU A 19 -7.61 0.72 -0.33
CA LEU A 19 -6.19 0.92 -0.64
C LEU A 19 -5.31 0.49 0.54
N HIS A 20 -4.22 -0.20 0.21
CA HIS A 20 -3.20 -0.65 1.16
C HIS A 20 -1.88 0.05 0.84
N PRO A 21 -1.72 1.33 1.20
CA PRO A 21 -0.60 2.11 0.70
C PRO A 21 0.76 1.66 1.26
N VAL A 22 0.81 0.99 2.41
CA VAL A 22 2.06 0.38 2.90
C VAL A 22 2.47 -0.87 2.12
N CYS A 23 1.54 -1.45 1.35
CA CYS A 23 1.77 -2.57 0.44
C CYS A 23 1.78 -2.02 -1.00
N GLY A 24 2.95 -1.55 -1.45
CA GLY A 24 3.08 -0.95 -2.77
C GLY A 24 4.47 -1.12 -3.36
N LEU A 25 4.57 -0.89 -4.67
CA LEU A 25 5.82 -0.74 -5.38
C LEU A 25 6.17 0.75 -5.42
N TRP A 26 7.36 1.09 -4.92
CA TRP A 26 7.81 2.46 -4.72
C TRP A 26 9.12 2.72 -5.45
N PRO A 27 9.10 3.51 -6.54
CA PRO A 27 10.33 3.84 -7.27
C PRO A 27 11.28 4.72 -6.46
N VAL A 28 12.56 4.35 -6.44
CA VAL A 28 13.60 5.10 -5.71
C VAL A 28 13.74 6.54 -6.20
N ARG A 29 13.47 6.81 -7.49
CA ARG A 29 13.49 8.17 -8.06
C ARG A 29 12.56 9.17 -7.35
N LEU A 30 11.54 8.67 -6.64
CA LEU A 30 10.59 9.52 -5.91
C LEU A 30 11.11 9.99 -4.56
N ARG A 31 12.27 9.51 -4.09
CA ARG A 31 12.85 9.83 -2.79
C ARG A 31 12.88 11.33 -2.49
N ASP A 32 13.46 12.12 -3.39
CA ASP A 32 13.66 13.56 -3.15
C ASP A 32 12.33 14.33 -3.14
N THR A 33 11.37 13.90 -3.95
CA THR A 33 10.02 14.46 -3.95
C THR A 33 9.29 14.12 -2.65
N LEU A 34 9.39 12.87 -2.19
CA LEU A 34 8.79 12.45 -0.93
C LEU A 34 9.37 13.22 0.25
N GLU A 35 10.69 13.41 0.29
CA GLU A 35 11.36 14.18 1.34
C GLU A 35 10.86 15.63 1.39
N ARG A 36 10.80 16.31 0.23
CA ARG A 36 10.27 17.69 0.14
C ARG A 36 8.83 17.77 0.61
N ASP A 37 7.98 16.83 0.19
CA ASP A 37 6.56 16.88 0.50
C ASP A 37 6.28 16.56 1.97
N ILE A 38 7.06 15.66 2.58
CA ILE A 38 7.02 15.42 4.03
C ILE A 38 7.42 16.68 4.79
N ALA A 39 8.48 17.38 4.36
CA ALA A 39 8.90 18.65 4.96
C ALA A 39 7.83 19.74 4.80
N ALA A 40 7.07 19.72 3.71
CA ALA A 40 5.92 20.59 3.47
C ALA A 40 4.63 20.16 4.20
N GLY A 41 4.67 19.05 4.97
CA GLY A 41 3.57 18.62 5.83
C GLY A 41 2.68 17.50 5.27
N ALA A 42 3.07 16.83 4.19
CA ALA A 42 2.35 15.66 3.70
C ALA A 42 2.36 14.52 4.73
N ARG A 43 1.19 13.98 5.06
CA ARG A 43 1.03 12.86 6.03
C ARG A 43 0.20 11.68 5.50
N ARG A 44 -0.51 11.86 4.39
CA ARG A 44 -1.41 10.85 3.81
C ARG A 44 -0.75 10.20 2.60
N ILE A 45 -0.01 9.11 2.85
CA ILE A 45 0.82 8.45 1.83
C ILE A 45 0.00 7.87 0.66
N GLY A 46 -1.21 7.36 0.91
CA GLY A 46 -2.09 6.85 -0.15
C GLY A 46 -2.54 7.95 -1.12
N ASP A 47 -2.93 9.12 -0.60
CA ASP A 47 -3.30 10.28 -1.43
C ASP A 47 -2.07 10.87 -2.12
N TRP A 48 -0.90 10.80 -1.50
CA TRP A 48 0.35 11.22 -2.09
C TRP A 48 0.70 10.36 -3.31
N ALA A 49 0.71 9.03 -3.17
CA ALA A 49 0.98 8.12 -4.27
C ALA A 49 -0.02 8.29 -5.43
N GLN A 50 -1.32 8.43 -5.15
CA GLN A 50 -2.32 8.68 -6.20
C GLN A 50 -2.04 9.98 -6.97
N ARG A 51 -1.65 11.07 -6.27
CA ARG A 51 -1.25 12.34 -6.92
C ARG A 51 0.00 12.21 -7.79
N HIS A 52 0.87 11.24 -7.50
CA HIS A 52 2.05 10.92 -8.30
C HIS A 52 1.81 9.84 -9.37
N GLY A 53 0.54 9.49 -9.66
CA GLY A 53 0.19 8.58 -10.74
C GLY A 53 0.34 7.11 -10.40
N ALA A 54 0.20 6.74 -9.12
CA ALA A 54 0.22 5.33 -8.74
C ALA A 54 -0.90 4.54 -9.42
N ALA A 55 -0.54 3.44 -10.07
CA ALA A 55 -1.53 2.48 -10.54
C ALA A 55 -2.08 1.65 -9.37
N LEU A 56 -3.28 1.10 -9.56
CA LEU A 56 -3.91 0.20 -8.61
C LEU A 56 -3.67 -1.24 -9.02
N ALA A 57 -2.99 -1.99 -8.14
CA ALA A 57 -2.85 -3.43 -8.27
C ALA A 57 -4.01 -4.10 -7.51
N ALA A 58 -4.99 -4.60 -8.24
CA ALA A 58 -6.15 -5.27 -7.64
C ALA A 58 -5.77 -6.67 -7.12
N PHE A 59 -6.07 -6.93 -5.86
CA PHE A 59 -5.96 -8.22 -5.21
C PHE A 59 -7.35 -8.75 -4.85
N PRO A 60 -7.62 -10.06 -5.05
CA PRO A 60 -8.88 -10.66 -4.64
C PRO A 60 -8.99 -10.68 -3.11
N GLN A 61 -10.21 -10.48 -2.59
CA GLN A 61 -10.49 -10.79 -1.20
C GLN A 61 -10.31 -12.29 -0.94
N GLY A 62 -9.84 -12.64 0.26
CA GLY A 62 -9.56 -14.02 0.64
C GLY A 62 -9.80 -14.28 2.12
N THR A 63 -9.88 -15.56 2.49
CA THR A 63 -9.82 -16.01 3.88
C THR A 63 -8.60 -16.93 4.03
N PRO A 64 -7.59 -16.55 4.83
CA PRO A 64 -7.50 -15.30 5.60
C PRO A 64 -7.37 -14.05 4.71
N ASP A 65 -7.68 -12.87 5.27
CA ASP A 65 -7.50 -11.57 4.59
C ASP A 65 -6.02 -11.42 4.17
N PRO A 66 -5.71 -11.24 2.86
CA PRO A 66 -4.34 -11.17 2.36
C PRO A 66 -3.55 -9.97 2.90
N PHE A 67 -4.23 -8.95 3.44
CA PHE A 67 -3.61 -7.75 4.00
C PHE A 67 -3.97 -7.53 5.48
N ALA A 68 -4.26 -8.61 6.21
CA ALA A 68 -4.49 -8.53 7.65
C ALA A 68 -3.31 -7.86 8.36
N ASN A 69 -3.55 -6.73 9.03
CA ASN A 69 -2.56 -6.02 9.83
C ASN A 69 -2.77 -6.32 11.31
N LEU A 70 -1.79 -6.94 11.95
CA LEU A 70 -1.85 -7.34 13.36
C LEU A 70 -1.19 -6.24 14.20
N ASN A 71 -2.00 -5.47 14.94
CA ASN A 71 -1.49 -4.35 15.73
C ASN A 71 -1.57 -4.63 17.23
N THR A 72 -2.44 -5.54 17.66
CA THR A 72 -2.63 -5.86 19.09
C THR A 72 -2.29 -7.32 19.41
N PRO A 73 -1.95 -7.65 20.67
CA PRO A 73 -1.72 -9.03 21.09
C PRO A 73 -2.87 -9.98 20.74
N GLU A 74 -4.12 -9.51 20.80
CA GLU A 74 -5.30 -10.28 20.44
C GLU A 74 -5.36 -10.61 18.94
N ASP A 75 -4.84 -9.72 18.08
CA ASP A 75 -4.72 -10.00 16.65
C ASP A 75 -3.75 -11.16 16.40
N PHE A 76 -2.61 -11.19 17.12
CA PHE A 76 -1.64 -12.29 17.05
C PHE A 76 -2.25 -13.61 17.53
N ALA A 77 -2.88 -13.63 18.70
CA ALA A 77 -3.52 -14.83 19.24
C ALA A 77 -4.59 -15.40 18.28
N ARG A 78 -5.39 -14.51 17.66
CA ARG A 78 -6.39 -14.91 16.66
C ARG A 78 -5.76 -15.44 15.38
N ALA A 79 -4.60 -14.92 14.97
CA ALA A 79 -3.88 -15.42 13.81
C ALA A 79 -3.26 -16.80 14.08
N GLU A 80 -2.69 -17.03 15.26
CA GLU A 80 -2.13 -18.33 15.67
C GLU A 80 -3.19 -19.43 15.75
N ALA A 81 -4.39 -19.11 16.22
CA ALA A 81 -5.50 -20.07 16.30
C ALA A 81 -6.04 -20.53 14.92
N ARG A 82 -5.60 -19.89 13.82
CA ARG A 82 -5.99 -20.22 12.43
C ARG A 82 -4.92 -21.07 11.71
N ARG A 83 -3.87 -21.47 12.42
CA ARG A 83 -2.74 -22.26 11.88
C ARG A 83 -3.11 -23.72 11.61
#